data_AF-A0AAN7ZER7-F1
#
_entry.id   AF-A0AAN7ZER7-F1
#
_cell.length_a   1.000
_cell.length_b   1.000
_cell.length_c   1.000
_cell.angle_alpha   90.00
_cell.angle_beta   90.00
_cell.angle_gamma   90.00
#
_symmetry.space_group_name_H-M   'P 1'
#
loop_
_entity.id
_entity.type
_entity.pdbx_description
1 polymer ?
#
loop_
_entity_poly.entity_id
_entity_poly.type
_entity_poly.pdbx_seq_one_letter_code
_entity_poly.pdbx_strand_id
1 'polypeptide(L)'
;MGTSLDENHIASLTINVNVDDTLKMLNDKVDLLYRFRDHYFENRLIDEAKHKNEAVQKVLDDTLVLLNNNQELVVQDHRATFYYLKGKALNVLPNYSKEAEDFLSKAVKLDPKLVEAWNELGECYWKNDNIKEAENCFNGALNYGKNKVSLRNLSMTSRQKSSQNAEEKRKMVEYGLSLAKEAVQLDPNDGLSWIILGNAHLSSFFGLSQSPKTLKLCLNAYVHAEKDIAAKSNPDLHYNKAITLKYQEEFEMALNSFNLASSYEPGWDPPKTQVSQLEKYLGQVTDFVNNSGRMKAKRLHQITQSIDAKQLGPYSGGTYTSPSGQTTVKLEHIEFEDLKEGLNEEKVILGKVVCSVYNEDGVPL
;
A
#
# COMPACT_ATOMS: atom_id res chain seq x y z
N MET A 1 -29.10 -0.69 63.76
CA MET A 1 -28.91 -1.21 62.39
C MET A 1 -27.71 -0.48 61.80
N GLY A 2 -26.49 -0.97 62.10
CA GLY A 2 -25.25 -0.47 61.52
C GLY A 2 -24.80 -1.44 60.44
N THR A 3 -24.72 -0.96 59.21
CA THR A 3 -24.29 -1.68 58.02
C THR A 3 -22.79 -1.99 58.10
N SER A 4 -22.46 -3.22 58.47
CA SER A 4 -21.16 -3.83 58.17
C SER A 4 -21.13 -4.11 56.66
N LEU A 5 -20.68 -3.13 55.87
CA LEU A 5 -20.21 -3.40 54.52
C LEU A 5 -18.92 -4.22 54.69
N ASP A 6 -19.01 -5.50 54.36
CA ASP A 6 -18.01 -6.54 54.51
C ASP A 6 -16.64 -6.06 54.01
N GLU A 7 -15.64 -5.95 54.90
CA GLU A 7 -14.29 -5.45 54.59
C GLU A 7 -13.64 -6.23 53.44
N ASN A 8 -14.01 -7.51 53.28
CA ASN A 8 -13.58 -8.36 52.17
C ASN A 8 -14.12 -7.91 50.81
N HIS A 9 -15.34 -7.38 50.77
CA HIS A 9 -15.95 -6.86 49.55
C HIS A 9 -15.30 -5.54 49.14
N ILE A 10 -15.01 -4.66 50.10
CA ILE A 10 -14.31 -3.40 49.88
C ILE A 10 -12.86 -3.66 49.44
N ALA A 11 -12.17 -4.63 50.04
CA ALA A 11 -10.81 -5.02 49.64
C ALA A 11 -10.77 -5.59 48.22
N SER A 12 -11.71 -6.48 47.85
CA SER A 12 -11.82 -7.01 46.49
C SER A 12 -12.15 -5.92 45.45
N LEU A 13 -13.07 -5.00 45.77
CA LEU A 13 -13.39 -3.86 44.90
C LEU A 13 -12.17 -2.93 44.73
N THR A 14 -11.44 -2.65 45.81
CA THR A 14 -10.25 -1.78 45.77
C THR A 14 -9.10 -2.43 44.99
N ILE A 15 -8.90 -3.74 45.13
CA ILE A 15 -7.91 -4.51 44.37
C ILE A 15 -8.27 -4.50 42.88
N ASN A 16 -9.54 -4.73 42.52
CA ASN A 16 -9.98 -4.72 41.13
C ASN A 16 -9.83 -3.33 40.49
N VAL A 17 -10.21 -2.26 41.21
CA VAL A 17 -10.02 -0.88 40.73
C VAL A 17 -8.54 -0.57 40.47
N ASN A 18 -7.64 -1.01 41.36
CA ASN A 18 -6.20 -0.82 41.19
C ASN A 18 -5.63 -1.60 39.98
N VAL A 19 -6.15 -2.80 39.71
CA VAL A 19 -5.74 -3.61 38.54
C VAL A 19 -6.22 -2.99 37.24
N ASP A 20 -7.46 -2.52 37.17
CA ASP A 20 -8.01 -1.84 35.99
C ASP A 20 -7.25 -0.54 35.66
N ASP A 21 -6.94 0.27 36.69
CA ASP A 21 -6.12 1.47 36.53
C ASP A 21 -4.70 1.15 36.03
N THR A 22 -4.12 0.05 36.52
CA THR A 22 -2.79 -0.40 36.07
C THR A 22 -2.84 -0.89 34.62
N LEU A 23 -3.85 -1.66 34.21
CA LEU A 23 -4.00 -2.11 32.82
C LEU A 23 -4.23 -0.95 31.87
N LYS A 24 -5.00 0.06 32.30
CA LYS A 24 -5.18 1.28 31.53
C LYS A 24 -3.85 2.02 31.33
N MET A 25 -3.05 2.18 32.39
CA MET A 25 -1.70 2.74 32.29
C MET A 25 -0.80 1.95 31.32
N LEU A 26 -0.85 0.61 31.37
CA LEU A 26 -0.09 -0.24 30.45
C LEU A 26 -0.57 -0.06 29.00
N ASN A 27 -1.88 -0.01 28.78
CA ASN A 27 -2.45 0.27 27.47
C ASN A 27 -1.98 1.63 26.94
N ASP A 28 -2.09 2.69 27.74
CA ASP A 28 -1.66 4.03 27.37
C ASP A 28 -0.16 4.06 27.00
N LYS A 29 0.66 3.28 27.72
CA LYS A 29 2.09 3.15 27.41
C LYS A 29 2.33 2.46 26.06
N VAL A 30 1.61 1.38 25.76
CA VAL A 30 1.71 0.67 24.47
C VAL A 30 1.18 1.55 23.32
N ASP A 31 0.11 2.31 23.55
CA ASP A 31 -0.41 3.25 22.56
C ASP A 31 0.55 4.42 22.30
N LEU A 32 1.25 4.91 23.33
CA LEU A 32 2.33 5.89 23.17
C LEU A 32 3.50 5.33 22.35
N LEU A 33 3.86 4.05 22.52
CA LEU A 33 4.88 3.38 21.71
C LEU A 33 4.48 3.38 20.22
N TYR A 34 3.25 2.99 19.89
CA TYR A 34 2.75 3.00 18.50
C TYR A 34 2.64 4.42 17.95
N ARG A 35 2.12 5.37 18.74
CA ARG A 35 2.08 6.79 18.36
C ARG A 35 3.47 7.34 18.06
N PHE A 36 4.48 6.99 18.86
CA PHE A 36 5.86 7.37 18.61
C PHE A 36 6.38 6.82 17.27
N ARG A 37 6.09 5.55 16.96
CA ARG A 37 6.46 4.92 15.68
C ARG A 37 5.77 5.58 14.48
N ASP A 38 4.45 5.76 14.58
CA ASP A 38 3.59 6.18 13.47
C ASP A 38 3.73 7.68 13.17
N HIS A 39 3.94 8.49 14.22
CA HIS A 39 4.14 9.94 14.12
C HIS A 39 5.62 10.35 14.26
N TYR A 40 6.55 9.43 13.99
CA TYR A 40 7.98 9.68 14.16
C TYR A 40 8.45 10.95 13.43
N PHE A 41 7.94 11.19 12.22
CA PHE A 41 8.29 12.32 11.37
C PHE A 41 7.43 13.58 11.58
N GLU A 42 6.49 13.58 12.53
CA GLU A 42 5.73 14.79 12.87
C GLU A 42 6.62 15.83 13.56
N ASN A 43 7.59 15.36 14.34
CA ASN A 43 8.47 16.20 15.16
C ASN A 43 9.97 15.95 14.91
N ARG A 44 10.32 15.20 13.86
CA ARG A 44 11.70 14.84 13.52
C ARG A 44 11.96 15.07 12.04
N LEU A 45 13.20 15.37 11.71
CA LEU A 45 13.63 15.56 10.33
C LEU A 45 13.70 14.21 9.60
N ILE A 46 13.46 14.22 8.29
CA ILE A 46 13.53 13.02 7.45
C ILE A 46 14.95 12.40 7.47
N ASP A 47 16.00 13.21 7.66
CA ASP A 47 17.38 12.72 7.78
C ASP A 47 17.60 11.77 8.98
N GLU A 48 16.69 11.78 9.96
CA GLU A 48 16.68 10.85 11.10
C GLU A 48 16.04 9.50 10.77
N ALA A 49 15.52 9.29 9.56
CA ALA A 49 14.83 8.06 9.16
C ALA A 49 15.64 6.78 9.42
N LYS A 50 16.96 6.82 9.15
CA LYS A 50 17.88 5.70 9.41
C LYS A 50 17.96 5.27 10.88
N HIS A 51 17.56 6.16 11.81
CA HIS A 51 17.55 5.89 13.25
C HIS A 51 16.16 5.56 13.79
N LYS A 52 15.11 5.56 12.95
CA LYS A 52 13.73 5.34 13.37
C LYS A 52 13.56 4.01 14.11
N ASN A 53 14.02 2.91 13.53
CA ASN A 53 13.86 1.58 14.13
C ASN A 53 14.66 1.45 15.44
N GLU A 54 15.85 2.05 15.53
CA GLU A 54 16.65 2.09 16.76
C GLU A 54 15.94 2.92 17.86
N ALA A 55 15.33 4.05 17.49
CA ALA A 55 14.58 4.87 18.43
C ALA A 55 13.31 4.18 18.91
N VAL A 56 12.58 3.50 18.02
CA VAL A 56 11.41 2.68 18.37
C VAL A 56 11.80 1.52 19.29
N GLN A 57 12.94 0.86 19.03
CA GLN A 57 13.46 -0.19 19.91
C GLN A 57 13.71 0.30 21.33
N LYS A 58 14.26 1.50 21.53
CA LYS A 58 14.46 2.07 22.88
C LYS A 58 13.14 2.29 23.62
N VAL A 59 12.12 2.83 22.93
CA VAL A 59 10.79 3.03 23.53
C VAL A 59 10.11 1.69 23.81
N LEU A 60 10.34 0.68 22.96
CA LEU A 60 9.89 -0.68 23.19
C LEU A 60 10.53 -1.27 24.45
N ASP A 61 11.84 -1.17 24.62
CA ASP A 61 12.56 -1.69 25.78
C ASP A 61 12.00 -1.11 27.09
N ASP A 62 11.82 0.22 27.15
CA ASP A 62 11.19 0.89 28.29
C ASP A 62 9.76 0.41 28.55
N THR A 63 9.00 0.15 27.50
CA THR A 63 7.61 -0.34 27.57
C THR A 63 7.59 -1.78 28.10
N LEU A 64 8.52 -2.62 27.66
CA LEU A 64 8.65 -4.01 28.12
C LEU A 64 9.10 -4.09 29.58
N VAL A 65 9.98 -3.20 30.04
CA VAL A 65 10.32 -3.10 31.47
C VAL A 65 9.07 -2.83 32.31
N LEU A 66 8.24 -1.87 31.90
CA LEU A 66 7.00 -1.57 32.62
C LEU A 66 6.02 -2.76 32.61
N LEU A 67 5.83 -3.41 31.45
CA LEU A 67 4.99 -4.59 31.34
C LEU A 67 5.49 -5.75 32.22
N ASN A 68 6.79 -6.01 32.24
CA ASN A 68 7.39 -7.09 33.03
C ASN A 68 7.27 -6.83 34.53
N ASN A 69 7.47 -5.59 34.99
CA ASN A 69 7.28 -5.20 36.39
C ASN A 69 5.83 -5.39 36.87
N ASN A 70 4.88 -5.41 35.95
CA ASN A 70 3.46 -5.60 36.22
C ASN A 70 2.96 -6.99 35.77
N GLN A 71 3.86 -7.97 35.58
CA GLN A 71 3.46 -9.32 35.18
C GLN A 71 2.62 -10.03 36.25
N GLU A 72 2.68 -9.59 37.50
CA GLU A 72 1.85 -10.12 38.59
C GLU A 72 0.34 -9.87 38.39
N LEU A 73 -0.04 -8.98 37.47
CA LEU A 73 -1.43 -8.75 37.02
C LEU A 73 -2.05 -9.94 36.29
N VAL A 74 -1.32 -11.04 36.09
CA VAL A 74 -1.75 -12.31 35.47
C VAL A 74 -2.73 -13.08 36.40
N VAL A 75 -3.67 -12.39 37.04
CA VAL A 75 -4.89 -12.95 37.64
C VAL A 75 -5.91 -13.33 36.55
N GLN A 76 -6.81 -14.28 36.82
CA GLN A 76 -7.59 -14.98 35.78
C GLN A 76 -8.33 -14.04 34.80
N ASP A 77 -8.96 -12.98 35.30
CA ASP A 77 -9.88 -12.16 34.49
C ASP A 77 -9.18 -11.11 33.60
N HIS A 78 -7.93 -10.74 33.89
CA HIS A 78 -7.19 -9.70 33.15
C HIS A 78 -6.05 -10.24 32.28
N ARG A 79 -5.85 -11.56 32.33
CA ARG A 79 -4.71 -12.23 31.68
C ARG A 79 -4.72 -12.08 30.16
N ALA A 80 -5.90 -12.13 29.54
CA ALA A 80 -6.04 -11.98 28.09
C ALA A 80 -5.56 -10.59 27.64
N THR A 81 -6.04 -9.53 28.29
CA THR A 81 -5.65 -8.14 28.01
C THR A 81 -4.16 -7.91 28.23
N PHE A 82 -3.59 -8.40 29.33
CA PHE A 82 -2.16 -8.28 29.58
C PHE A 82 -1.31 -8.97 28.49
N TYR A 83 -1.67 -10.20 28.10
CA TYR A 83 -0.98 -10.91 27.02
C TYR A 83 -1.13 -10.20 25.67
N TYR A 84 -2.30 -9.64 25.39
CA TYR A 84 -2.51 -8.80 24.22
C TYR A 84 -1.57 -7.60 24.23
N LEU A 85 -1.52 -6.82 25.32
CA LEU A 85 -0.68 -5.62 25.41
C LEU A 85 0.81 -5.94 25.25
N LYS A 86 1.28 -7.01 25.91
CA LYS A 86 2.68 -7.45 25.79
C LYS A 86 2.99 -7.96 24.37
N GLY A 87 2.08 -8.73 23.80
CA GLY A 87 2.19 -9.22 22.42
C GLY A 87 2.22 -8.08 21.40
N LYS A 88 1.31 -7.10 21.52
CA LYS A 88 1.25 -5.87 20.71
C LYS A 88 2.55 -5.08 20.81
N ALA A 89 3.06 -4.85 22.02
CA ALA A 89 4.35 -4.16 22.19
C ALA A 89 5.48 -4.88 21.44
N LEU A 90 5.61 -6.20 21.63
CA LEU A 90 6.62 -7.02 20.94
C LEU A 90 6.43 -7.04 19.40
N ASN A 91 5.23 -6.72 18.91
CA ASN A 91 4.89 -6.66 17.49
C ASN A 91 5.09 -5.25 16.88
N VAL A 92 5.69 -4.29 17.58
CA VAL A 92 5.79 -2.90 17.06
C VAL A 92 6.74 -2.75 15.86
N LEU A 93 7.83 -3.53 15.82
CA LEU A 93 8.87 -3.46 14.79
C LEU A 93 8.50 -4.29 13.54
N PRO A 94 9.08 -4.00 12.36
CA PRO A 94 8.72 -4.69 11.11
C PRO A 94 9.03 -6.19 11.10
N ASN A 95 10.06 -6.62 11.83
CA ASN A 95 10.52 -8.01 11.83
C ASN A 95 9.60 -8.91 12.66
N TYR A 96 9.44 -10.15 12.22
CA TYR A 96 8.69 -11.17 12.96
C TYR A 96 9.31 -11.44 14.35
N SER A 97 8.44 -11.57 15.35
CA SER A 97 8.79 -11.94 16.72
C SER A 97 7.98 -13.16 17.15
N LYS A 98 8.67 -14.28 17.38
CA LYS A 98 8.03 -15.50 17.90
C LYS A 98 7.41 -15.28 19.29
N GLU A 99 8.04 -14.43 20.10
CA GLU A 99 7.52 -14.09 21.42
C GLU A 99 6.20 -13.31 21.33
N ALA A 100 6.08 -12.37 20.37
CA ALA A 100 4.83 -11.67 20.10
C ALA A 100 3.71 -12.67 19.72
N GLU A 101 4.00 -13.59 18.80
CA GLU A 101 3.06 -14.64 18.39
C GLU A 101 2.57 -15.47 19.58
N ASP A 102 3.47 -15.88 20.47
CA ASP A 102 3.14 -16.72 21.62
C ASP A 102 2.25 -15.99 22.64
N PHE A 103 2.49 -14.70 22.90
CA PHE A 103 1.64 -13.90 23.77
C PHE A 103 0.27 -13.62 23.13
N LEU A 104 0.24 -13.21 21.86
CA LEU A 104 -1.00 -12.94 21.13
C LEU A 104 -1.85 -14.21 20.99
N SER A 105 -1.24 -15.36 20.71
CA SER A 105 -1.91 -16.66 20.67
C SER A 105 -2.55 -17.04 22.01
N LYS A 106 -1.93 -16.67 23.14
CA LYS A 106 -2.53 -16.88 24.47
C LYS A 106 -3.68 -15.92 24.71
N ALA A 107 -3.56 -14.66 24.28
CA ALA A 107 -4.60 -13.65 24.43
C ALA A 107 -5.91 -14.10 23.74
N VAL A 108 -5.85 -14.48 22.45
CA VAL A 108 -7.04 -14.92 21.69
C VAL A 108 -7.64 -16.23 22.20
N LYS A 109 -6.84 -17.10 22.84
CA LYS A 109 -7.35 -18.34 23.47
C LYS A 109 -8.10 -18.08 24.77
N LEU A 110 -7.64 -17.09 25.55
CA LEU A 110 -8.26 -16.72 26.83
C LEU A 110 -9.50 -15.86 26.63
N ASP A 111 -9.44 -14.90 25.71
CA ASP A 111 -10.58 -14.11 25.28
C ASP A 111 -10.69 -14.08 23.75
N PRO A 112 -11.49 -15.00 23.16
CA PRO A 112 -11.73 -15.00 21.73
C PRO A 112 -12.43 -13.74 21.21
N LYS A 113 -13.11 -12.97 22.07
CA LYS A 113 -13.84 -11.76 21.66
C LYS A 113 -12.94 -10.52 21.56
N LEU A 114 -11.68 -10.61 21.98
CA LEU A 114 -10.70 -9.53 21.90
C LEU A 114 -10.22 -9.33 20.45
N VAL A 115 -10.98 -8.54 19.69
CA VAL A 115 -10.79 -8.27 18.26
C VAL A 115 -9.38 -7.75 17.94
N GLU A 116 -8.86 -6.88 18.80
CA GLU A 116 -7.54 -6.28 18.66
C GLU A 116 -6.42 -7.33 18.75
N ALA A 117 -6.57 -8.34 19.61
CA ALA A 117 -5.59 -9.41 19.73
C ALA A 117 -5.54 -10.30 18.48
N TRP A 118 -6.70 -10.56 17.86
CA TRP A 118 -6.75 -11.25 16.57
C TRP A 118 -6.07 -10.45 15.46
N ASN A 119 -6.27 -9.14 15.43
CA ASN A 119 -5.62 -8.27 14.45
C ASN A 119 -4.10 -8.27 14.61
N GLU A 120 -3.60 -8.06 15.83
CA GLU A 120 -2.16 -8.09 16.10
C GLU A 120 -1.56 -9.48 15.80
N LEU A 121 -2.26 -10.58 16.14
CA LEU A 121 -1.81 -11.93 15.80
C LEU A 121 -1.72 -12.14 14.29
N GLY A 122 -2.71 -11.65 13.55
CA GLY A 122 -2.71 -11.72 12.09
C GLY A 122 -1.56 -10.92 11.47
N GLU A 123 -1.27 -9.72 12.00
CA GLU A 123 -0.10 -8.93 11.59
C GLU A 123 1.22 -9.62 11.93
N CYS A 124 1.29 -10.31 13.07
CA CYS A 124 2.45 -11.12 13.43
C CYS A 124 2.68 -12.27 12.43
N TYR A 125 1.61 -12.97 12.01
CA TYR A 125 1.71 -14.01 10.98
C TYR A 125 2.05 -13.44 9.61
N TRP A 126 1.55 -12.25 9.28
CA TRP A 126 1.89 -11.55 8.05
C TRP A 126 3.39 -11.26 7.95
N LYS A 127 4.01 -10.77 9.04
CA LYS A 127 5.46 -10.55 9.10
C LYS A 127 6.30 -11.82 8.99
N ASN A 128 5.69 -12.98 9.22
CA ASN A 128 6.30 -14.29 9.06
C ASN A 128 6.00 -14.93 7.68
N ASP A 129 5.49 -14.14 6.72
CA ASP A 129 5.00 -14.60 5.41
C ASP A 129 3.94 -15.72 5.48
N ASN A 130 3.31 -15.92 6.64
CA ASN A 130 2.27 -16.92 6.82
C ASN A 130 0.89 -16.32 6.49
N ILE A 131 0.69 -16.05 5.19
CA ILE A 131 -0.50 -15.37 4.66
C ILE A 131 -1.80 -16.09 5.05
N LYS A 132 -1.78 -17.43 5.09
CA LYS A 132 -2.97 -18.23 5.42
C LYS A 132 -3.40 -18.04 6.87
N GLU A 133 -2.47 -18.11 7.82
CA GLU A 133 -2.81 -17.91 9.23
C GLU A 133 -3.13 -16.45 9.54
N ALA A 134 -2.51 -15.50 8.84
CA ALA A 134 -2.90 -14.08 8.90
C ALA A 134 -4.37 -13.89 8.47
N GLU A 135 -4.77 -14.45 7.32
CA GLU A 135 -6.15 -14.43 6.82
C GLU A 135 -7.14 -15.06 7.81
N ASN A 136 -6.79 -16.21 8.42
CA ASN A 136 -7.61 -16.84 9.46
C ASN A 136 -7.83 -15.91 10.65
N CYS A 137 -6.78 -15.23 11.11
CA CYS A 137 -6.86 -14.32 12.26
C CYS A 137 -7.76 -13.11 11.97
N PHE A 138 -7.60 -12.47 10.80
CA PHE A 138 -8.44 -11.31 10.46
C PHE A 138 -9.91 -11.69 10.23
N ASN A 139 -10.18 -12.86 9.65
CA ASN A 139 -11.55 -13.38 9.59
C ASN A 139 -12.10 -13.71 10.98
N GLY A 140 -11.27 -14.28 11.86
CA GLY A 140 -11.59 -14.51 13.27
C GLY A 140 -12.01 -13.22 13.98
N ALA A 141 -11.25 -12.14 13.81
CA ALA A 141 -11.57 -10.81 14.33
C ALA A 141 -12.96 -10.32 13.86
N LEU A 142 -13.26 -10.46 12.56
CA LEU A 142 -14.54 -10.03 11.98
C LEU A 142 -15.74 -10.83 12.46
N ASN A 143 -15.55 -12.08 12.92
CA ASN A 143 -16.64 -12.87 13.52
C ASN A 143 -17.13 -12.29 14.85
N TYR A 144 -16.28 -11.53 15.56
CA TYR A 144 -16.60 -10.93 16.86
C TYR A 144 -16.93 -9.43 16.76
N GLY A 145 -16.42 -8.74 15.74
CA GLY A 145 -16.78 -7.34 15.51
C GLY A 145 -16.21 -6.79 14.20
N LYS A 146 -17.08 -6.18 13.39
CA LYS A 146 -16.65 -5.47 12.18
C LYS A 146 -15.77 -4.28 12.57
N ASN A 147 -14.56 -4.23 12.02
CA ASN A 147 -13.59 -3.18 12.31
C ASN A 147 -12.68 -2.90 11.10
N LYS A 148 -12.14 -1.68 11.02
CA LYS A 148 -11.33 -1.23 9.88
C LYS A 148 -9.96 -1.91 9.77
N VAL A 149 -9.35 -2.34 10.88
CA VAL A 149 -8.04 -3.01 10.89
C VAL A 149 -8.14 -4.34 10.15
N SER A 150 -9.08 -5.20 10.54
CA SER A 150 -9.26 -6.50 9.89
C SER A 150 -9.62 -6.37 8.41
N LEU A 151 -10.48 -5.41 8.04
CA LEU A 151 -10.85 -5.16 6.64
C LEU A 151 -9.65 -4.74 5.78
N ARG A 152 -8.81 -3.83 6.29
CA ARG A 152 -7.57 -3.42 5.63
C ARG A 152 -6.63 -4.61 5.44
N ASN A 153 -6.43 -5.38 6.50
CA ASN A 153 -5.47 -6.47 6.49
C ASN A 153 -5.94 -7.63 5.60
N LEU A 154 -7.24 -7.97 5.58
CA LEU A 154 -7.81 -8.92 4.62
C LEU A 154 -7.72 -8.42 3.18
N SER A 155 -7.92 -7.12 2.95
CA SER A 155 -7.73 -6.53 1.63
C SER A 155 -6.30 -6.71 1.14
N MET A 156 -5.29 -6.58 2.03
CA MET A 156 -3.89 -6.84 1.69
C MET A 156 -3.63 -8.32 1.41
N THR A 157 -4.09 -9.22 2.28
CA THR A 157 -3.83 -10.66 2.14
C THR A 157 -4.48 -11.26 0.91
N SER A 158 -5.70 -10.82 0.56
CA SER A 158 -6.40 -11.33 -0.62
C SER A 158 -5.63 -11.06 -1.92
N ARG A 159 -4.88 -9.95 -1.99
CA ARG A 159 -4.11 -9.56 -3.17
C ARG A 159 -2.75 -10.26 -3.28
N GLN A 160 -2.20 -10.76 -2.17
CA GLN A 160 -0.92 -11.47 -2.14
C GLN A 160 -1.08 -12.99 -2.25
N LYS A 161 -2.29 -13.51 -2.03
CA LYS A 161 -2.58 -14.94 -2.13
C LYS A 161 -2.26 -15.46 -3.54
N SER A 162 -1.61 -16.61 -3.60
CA SER A 162 -1.37 -17.29 -4.87
C SER A 162 -2.70 -17.78 -5.46
N SER A 163 -2.94 -17.43 -6.72
CA SER A 163 -4.11 -17.87 -7.49
C SER A 163 -3.74 -19.05 -8.38
N GLN A 164 -4.61 -20.06 -8.48
CA GLN A 164 -4.39 -21.18 -9.41
C GLN A 164 -4.77 -20.85 -10.84
N ASN A 165 -5.69 -19.89 -11.02
CA ASN A 165 -6.16 -19.46 -12.34
C ASN A 165 -6.57 -17.98 -12.36
N ALA A 166 -6.78 -17.45 -13.56
CA ALA A 166 -7.09 -16.04 -13.78
C ALA A 166 -8.45 -15.59 -13.17
N GLU A 167 -9.44 -16.50 -13.13
CA GLU A 167 -10.76 -16.19 -12.59
C GLU A 167 -10.73 -16.07 -11.06
N GLU A 168 -9.99 -16.95 -10.39
CA GLU A 168 -9.74 -16.86 -8.96
C GLU A 168 -8.99 -15.57 -8.61
N LYS A 169 -7.95 -15.23 -9.39
CA LYS A 169 -7.23 -13.96 -9.24
C LYS A 169 -8.16 -12.76 -9.37
N ARG A 170 -9.06 -12.76 -10.35
CA ARG A 170 -10.06 -11.71 -10.54
C ARG A 170 -10.94 -11.54 -9.31
N LYS A 171 -11.51 -12.65 -8.80
CA LYS A 171 -12.36 -12.62 -7.60
C LYS A 171 -11.61 -12.12 -6.36
N MET A 172 -10.35 -12.53 -6.19
CA MET A 172 -9.51 -12.10 -5.07
C MET A 172 -9.23 -10.58 -5.12
N VAL A 173 -9.01 -10.04 -6.32
CA VAL A 173 -8.80 -8.60 -6.54
C VAL A 173 -10.08 -7.81 -6.30
N GLU A 174 -11.23 -8.29 -6.79
CA GLU A 174 -12.54 -7.66 -6.56
C GLU A 174 -12.91 -7.67 -5.07
N TYR A 175 -12.69 -8.80 -4.39
CA TYR A 175 -12.92 -8.94 -2.95
C TYR A 175 -11.99 -8.03 -2.14
N GLY A 176 -10.70 -7.97 -2.49
CA GLY A 176 -9.77 -7.05 -1.84
C GLY A 176 -10.18 -5.59 -2.00
N LEU A 177 -10.69 -5.21 -3.17
CA LEU A 177 -11.20 -3.87 -3.43
C LEU A 177 -12.48 -3.57 -2.65
N SER A 178 -13.40 -4.52 -2.48
CA SER A 178 -14.60 -4.31 -1.66
C SER A 178 -14.24 -4.09 -0.20
N LEU A 179 -13.33 -4.92 0.35
CA LEU A 179 -12.85 -4.78 1.73
C LEU A 179 -12.19 -3.44 2.00
N ALA A 180 -11.35 -2.96 1.07
CA ALA A 180 -10.70 -1.65 1.21
C ALA A 180 -11.71 -0.49 1.23
N LYS A 181 -12.74 -0.56 0.37
CA LYS A 181 -13.83 0.43 0.36
C LYS A 181 -14.60 0.42 1.68
N GLU A 182 -14.91 -0.76 2.20
CA GLU A 182 -15.59 -0.89 3.49
C GLU A 182 -14.74 -0.34 4.65
N ALA A 183 -13.42 -0.55 4.64
CA ALA A 183 -12.53 0.02 5.65
C ALA A 183 -12.58 1.57 5.66
N VAL A 184 -12.55 2.20 4.49
CA VAL A 184 -12.70 3.66 4.35
C VAL A 184 -14.10 4.12 4.77
N GLN A 185 -15.15 3.34 4.50
CA GLN A 185 -16.50 3.69 4.94
C GLN A 185 -16.66 3.69 6.46
N LEU A 186 -15.94 2.81 7.16
CA LEU A 186 -15.96 2.78 8.63
C LEU A 186 -15.25 4.00 9.24
N ASP A 187 -14.16 4.47 8.61
CA ASP A 187 -13.45 5.66 9.04
C ASP A 187 -12.83 6.41 7.85
N PRO A 188 -13.52 7.42 7.32
CA PRO A 188 -13.04 8.22 6.19
C PRO A 188 -11.81 9.08 6.51
N ASN A 189 -11.42 9.23 7.78
CA ASN A 189 -10.26 10.00 8.20
C ASN A 189 -9.01 9.14 8.40
N ASP A 190 -9.13 7.81 8.32
CA ASP A 190 -8.01 6.89 8.46
C ASP A 190 -7.15 6.84 7.19
N GLY A 191 -5.97 7.46 7.24
CA GLY A 191 -5.06 7.50 6.10
C GLY A 191 -4.60 6.12 5.64
N LEU A 192 -4.39 5.18 6.56
CA LEU A 192 -4.01 3.81 6.21
C LEU A 192 -5.13 3.11 5.42
N SER A 193 -6.40 3.34 5.76
CA SER A 193 -7.53 2.81 4.96
C SER A 193 -7.50 3.33 3.52
N TRP A 194 -7.16 4.61 3.33
CA TRP A 194 -6.99 5.20 2.01
C TRP A 194 -5.77 4.67 1.25
N ILE A 195 -4.64 4.41 1.92
CA ILE A 195 -3.48 3.71 1.32
C ILE A 195 -3.92 2.34 0.78
N ILE A 196 -4.62 1.55 1.60
CA ILE A 196 -5.08 0.22 1.19
C ILE A 196 -6.07 0.28 0.03
N LEU A 197 -6.94 1.30 -0.01
CA LEU A 197 -7.85 1.52 -1.15
C LEU A 197 -7.10 1.87 -2.43
N GLY A 198 -6.07 2.72 -2.36
CA GLY A 198 -5.19 3.00 -3.50
C GLY A 198 -4.50 1.73 -3.99
N ASN A 199 -3.91 0.95 -3.08
CA ASN A 199 -3.26 -0.32 -3.40
C ASN A 199 -4.24 -1.33 -4.03
N ALA A 200 -5.49 -1.37 -3.57
CA ALA A 200 -6.52 -2.23 -4.15
C ALA A 200 -6.94 -1.78 -5.56
N HIS A 201 -7.05 -0.47 -5.80
CA HIS A 201 -7.28 0.06 -7.15
C HIS A 201 -6.11 -0.24 -8.08
N LEU A 202 -4.87 -0.11 -7.61
CA LEU A 202 -3.68 -0.45 -8.39
C LEU A 202 -3.65 -1.93 -8.77
N SER A 203 -3.97 -2.81 -7.83
CA SER A 203 -4.12 -4.24 -8.11
C SER A 203 -5.28 -4.54 -9.06
N SER A 204 -6.36 -3.76 -9.00
CA SER A 204 -7.49 -3.86 -9.93
C SER A 204 -7.10 -3.45 -11.36
N PHE A 205 -6.26 -2.41 -11.50
CA PHE A 205 -5.72 -1.98 -12.78
C PHE A 205 -4.89 -3.09 -13.45
N PHE A 206 -3.95 -3.71 -12.72
CA PHE A 206 -3.12 -4.79 -13.26
C PHE A 206 -3.82 -6.14 -13.35
N GLY A 207 -4.78 -6.41 -12.47
CA GLY A 207 -5.43 -7.71 -12.36
C GLY A 207 -6.69 -7.87 -13.20
N LEU A 208 -7.41 -6.78 -13.50
CA LEU A 208 -8.72 -6.82 -14.16
C LEU A 208 -8.72 -6.11 -15.51
N SER A 209 -8.42 -4.81 -15.50
CA SER A 209 -8.50 -3.95 -16.69
C SER A 209 -7.66 -2.70 -16.50
N GLN A 210 -6.79 -2.45 -17.48
CA GLN A 210 -5.89 -1.30 -17.52
C GLN A 210 -6.64 -0.02 -17.95
N SER A 211 -7.63 0.40 -17.16
CA SER A 211 -8.40 1.62 -17.42
C SER A 211 -7.72 2.85 -16.80
N PRO A 212 -7.53 3.95 -17.55
CA PRO A 212 -7.05 5.23 -16.99
C PRO A 212 -7.93 5.75 -15.83
N LYS A 213 -9.23 5.43 -15.84
CA LYS A 213 -10.15 5.77 -14.74
C LYS A 213 -9.74 5.10 -13.43
N THR A 214 -9.23 3.88 -13.48
CA THR A 214 -8.79 3.14 -12.28
C THR A 214 -7.53 3.76 -11.68
N LEU A 215 -6.56 4.20 -12.51
CA LEU A 215 -5.38 4.92 -12.02
C LEU A 215 -5.76 6.27 -11.40
N LYS A 216 -6.74 6.99 -11.95
CA LYS A 216 -7.27 8.21 -11.33
C LYS A 216 -7.89 7.95 -9.95
N LEU A 217 -8.64 6.85 -9.79
CA LEU A 217 -9.18 6.44 -8.48
C LEU A 217 -8.05 6.08 -7.49
N CYS A 218 -7.02 5.40 -7.98
CA CYS A 218 -5.81 5.08 -7.21
C CYS A 218 -5.13 6.34 -6.67
N LEU A 219 -4.82 7.32 -7.54
CA LEU A 219 -4.19 8.58 -7.13
C LEU A 219 -5.06 9.40 -6.18
N ASN A 220 -6.37 9.46 -6.42
CA ASN A 220 -7.28 10.15 -5.51
C ASN A 220 -7.24 9.54 -4.10
N ALA A 221 -7.20 8.20 -3.99
CA ALA A 221 -7.09 7.54 -2.70
C ALA A 221 -5.77 7.90 -2.00
N TYR A 222 -4.65 7.89 -2.70
CA TYR A 222 -3.35 8.31 -2.14
C TYR A 222 -3.33 9.78 -1.70
N VAL A 223 -3.91 10.70 -2.49
CA VAL A 223 -4.04 12.11 -2.11
C VAL A 223 -4.91 12.29 -0.85
N HIS A 224 -5.94 11.45 -0.68
CA HIS A 224 -6.71 11.43 0.56
C HIS A 224 -5.90 10.88 1.74
N ALA A 225 -5.10 9.83 1.53
CA ALA A 225 -4.20 9.30 2.57
C ALA A 225 -3.20 10.35 3.06
N GLU A 226 -2.66 11.18 2.17
CA GLU A 226 -1.68 12.24 2.51
C GLU A 226 -2.23 13.34 3.44
N LYS A 227 -3.54 13.39 3.68
CA LYS A 227 -4.16 14.31 4.66
C LYS A 227 -3.95 13.86 6.10
N ASP A 228 -3.71 12.57 6.33
CA ASP A 228 -3.35 12.01 7.62
C ASP A 228 -1.82 12.08 7.79
N ILE A 229 -1.38 12.67 8.91
CA ILE A 229 0.03 12.92 9.22
C ILE A 229 0.82 11.61 9.26
N ALA A 230 0.28 10.56 9.86
CA ALA A 230 0.98 9.27 9.96
C ALA A 230 1.10 8.59 8.60
N ALA A 231 0.00 8.59 7.83
CA ALA A 231 -0.04 7.99 6.50
C ALA A 231 0.84 8.75 5.49
N LYS A 232 0.92 10.08 5.57
CA LYS A 232 1.77 10.91 4.69
C LYS A 232 3.25 10.55 4.79
N SER A 233 3.70 10.00 5.91
CA SER A 233 5.09 9.56 6.11
C SER A 233 5.30 8.06 5.89
N ASN A 234 4.32 7.37 5.32
CA ASN A 234 4.44 5.96 4.96
C ASN A 234 5.23 5.80 3.64
N PRO A 235 6.34 5.04 3.60
CA PRO A 235 7.15 4.85 2.39
C PRO A 235 6.41 4.07 1.29
N ASP A 236 5.57 3.08 1.64
CA ASP A 236 4.81 2.27 0.69
C ASP A 236 3.77 3.10 -0.08
N LEU A 237 3.17 4.10 0.58
CA LEU A 237 2.27 5.07 -0.07
C LEU A 237 2.98 5.75 -1.24
N HIS A 238 4.16 6.30 -1.00
CA HIS A 238 4.92 7.04 -2.00
C HIS A 238 5.44 6.15 -3.11
N TYR A 239 5.88 4.94 -2.77
CA TYR A 239 6.30 3.97 -3.78
C TYR A 239 5.14 3.54 -4.69
N ASN A 240 4.00 3.16 -4.14
CA ASN A 240 2.86 2.73 -4.97
C ASN A 240 2.22 3.89 -5.75
N LYS A 241 2.27 5.11 -5.20
CA LYS A 241 1.92 6.35 -5.91
C LYS A 241 2.86 6.60 -7.08
N ALA A 242 4.17 6.43 -6.88
CA ALA A 242 5.17 6.56 -7.94
C ALA A 242 4.96 5.56 -9.08
N ILE A 243 4.66 4.29 -8.76
CA ILE A 243 4.29 3.27 -9.76
C ILE A 243 3.06 3.72 -10.54
N THR A 244 2.01 4.18 -9.85
CA THR A 244 0.78 4.66 -10.50
C THR A 244 1.06 5.83 -11.47
N LEU A 245 1.87 6.81 -11.04
CA LEU A 245 2.28 7.96 -11.86
C LEU A 245 3.13 7.55 -13.06
N LYS A 246 4.06 6.61 -12.86
CA LYS A 246 4.91 6.06 -13.92
C LYS A 246 4.07 5.44 -15.05
N TYR A 247 3.02 4.68 -14.73
CA TYR A 247 2.07 4.12 -15.70
C TYR A 247 1.10 5.15 -16.30
N GLN A 248 1.04 6.38 -15.76
CA GLN A 248 0.36 7.50 -16.40
C GLN A 248 1.32 8.39 -17.18
N GLU A 249 2.59 7.98 -17.31
CA GLU A 249 3.67 8.75 -17.94
C GLU A 249 3.97 10.10 -17.24
N GLU A 250 3.52 10.27 -15.99
CA GLU A 250 3.78 11.43 -15.13
C GLU A 250 5.17 11.31 -14.47
N PHE A 251 6.23 11.28 -15.29
CA PHE A 251 7.55 10.81 -14.89
C PHE A 251 8.24 11.65 -13.81
N GLU A 252 8.13 12.98 -13.88
CA GLU A 252 8.71 13.85 -12.85
C GLU A 252 8.07 13.60 -11.48
N MET A 253 6.74 13.50 -11.45
CA MET A 253 6.00 13.18 -10.23
C MET A 253 6.32 11.78 -9.70
N ALA A 254 6.53 10.81 -10.60
CA ALA A 254 6.95 9.46 -10.25
C ALA A 254 8.33 9.46 -9.59
N LEU A 255 9.32 10.11 -10.19
CA LEU A 255 10.68 10.25 -9.63
C LEU A 255 10.65 10.91 -8.24
N ASN A 256 9.92 12.01 -8.10
CA ASN A 256 9.76 12.70 -6.82
C ASN A 256 9.15 11.78 -5.75
N SER A 257 8.14 10.99 -6.12
CA SER A 257 7.48 10.06 -5.20
C SER A 257 8.39 8.87 -4.82
N PHE A 258 9.16 8.30 -5.75
CA PHE A 258 10.16 7.27 -5.41
C PHE A 258 11.24 7.81 -4.47
N ASN A 259 11.76 9.01 -4.74
CA ASN A 259 12.74 9.68 -3.88
C ASN A 259 12.19 9.91 -2.47
N LEU A 260 10.92 10.32 -2.36
CA LEU A 260 10.25 10.50 -1.08
C LEU A 260 10.13 9.17 -0.32
N ALA A 261 9.78 8.07 -1.00
CA ALA A 261 9.78 6.73 -0.41
C ALA A 261 11.16 6.33 0.13
N SER A 262 12.23 6.55 -0.65
CA SER A 262 13.62 6.33 -0.20
C SER A 262 14.04 7.20 0.96
N SER A 263 13.50 8.42 1.07
CA SER A 263 13.84 9.33 2.17
C SER A 263 13.21 8.87 3.49
N TYR A 264 11.99 8.32 3.46
CA TYR A 264 11.34 7.77 4.64
C TYR A 264 11.90 6.41 5.07
N GLU A 265 12.38 5.60 4.12
CA GLU A 265 13.01 4.31 4.41
C GLU A 265 14.35 4.15 3.63
N PRO A 266 15.46 4.75 4.10
CA PRO A 266 16.73 4.74 3.39
C PRO A 266 17.35 3.35 3.18
N GLY A 267 16.96 2.36 3.98
CA GLY A 267 17.39 0.97 3.84
C GLY A 267 16.63 0.17 2.78
N TRP A 268 15.58 0.75 2.19
CA TRP A 268 14.76 0.09 1.17
C TRP A 268 15.27 0.44 -0.24
N ASP A 269 15.85 -0.56 -0.92
CA ASP A 269 16.47 -0.39 -2.24
C ASP A 269 15.51 -0.24 -3.43
N PRO A 270 14.35 -0.94 -3.50
CA PRO A 270 13.45 -0.89 -4.66
C PRO A 270 13.11 0.51 -5.19
N PRO A 271 12.78 1.54 -4.37
CA PRO A 271 12.51 2.87 -4.91
C PRO A 271 13.74 3.50 -5.58
N LYS A 272 14.96 3.30 -5.04
CA LYS A 272 16.21 3.81 -5.65
C LYS A 272 16.51 3.11 -6.98
N THR A 273 16.24 1.81 -7.03
CA THR A 273 16.35 1.02 -8.27
C THR A 273 15.39 1.55 -9.32
N GLN A 274 14.13 1.82 -8.94
CA GLN A 274 13.13 2.40 -9.85
C GLN A 274 13.52 3.79 -10.36
N VAL A 275 14.07 4.66 -9.51
CA VAL A 275 14.62 5.97 -9.93
C VAL A 275 15.72 5.78 -10.97
N SER A 276 16.73 4.95 -10.66
CA SER A 276 17.87 4.73 -11.55
C SER A 276 17.45 4.16 -12.91
N GLN A 277 16.49 3.23 -12.91
CA GLN A 277 15.93 2.64 -14.12
C GLN A 277 15.16 3.67 -14.94
N LEU A 278 14.33 4.49 -14.29
CA LEU A 278 13.50 5.49 -14.96
C LEU A 278 14.36 6.62 -15.55
N GLU A 279 15.36 7.12 -14.81
CA GLU A 279 16.30 8.13 -15.32
C GLU A 279 17.09 7.62 -16.53
N LYS A 280 17.58 6.38 -16.47
CA LYS A 280 18.26 5.72 -17.60
C LYS A 280 17.34 5.61 -18.81
N TYR A 281 16.09 5.18 -18.62
CA TYR A 281 15.09 5.08 -19.67
C TYR A 281 14.82 6.44 -20.32
N LEU A 282 14.51 7.47 -19.52
CA LEU A 282 14.20 8.83 -20.00
C LEU A 282 15.41 9.47 -20.69
N GLY A 283 16.62 9.24 -20.18
CA GLY A 283 17.86 9.67 -20.82
C GLY A 283 18.04 9.05 -22.20
N GLN A 284 17.76 7.75 -22.35
CA GLN A 284 17.81 7.06 -23.66
C GLN A 284 16.73 7.56 -24.62
N VAL A 285 15.48 7.74 -24.16
CA VAL A 285 14.40 8.31 -24.97
C VAL A 285 14.78 9.70 -25.46
N THR A 286 15.23 10.58 -24.56
CA THR A 286 15.61 11.96 -24.88
C THR A 286 16.77 12.00 -25.88
N ASP A 287 17.81 11.20 -25.67
CA ASP A 287 18.93 11.11 -26.59
C ASP A 287 18.50 10.66 -27.99
N PHE A 288 17.67 9.63 -28.08
CA PHE A 288 17.22 9.12 -29.37
C PHE A 288 16.23 10.04 -30.08
N VAL A 289 15.37 10.74 -29.35
CA VAL A 289 14.51 11.77 -29.95
C VAL A 289 15.35 12.91 -30.51
N ASN A 290 16.32 13.42 -29.75
CA ASN A 290 17.17 14.54 -30.18
C ASN A 290 18.13 14.20 -31.31
N ASN A 291 18.53 12.93 -31.43
CA ASN A 291 19.50 12.46 -32.41
C ASN A 291 18.89 11.55 -33.50
N SER A 292 17.57 11.56 -33.69
CA SER A 292 16.87 10.74 -34.69
C SER A 292 17.26 9.26 -34.65
N GLY A 293 17.28 8.68 -33.45
CA GLY A 293 17.72 7.29 -33.20
C GLY A 293 19.20 7.04 -33.46
N ARG A 294 20.04 8.09 -33.44
CA ARG A 294 21.46 8.08 -33.85
C ARG A 294 21.67 7.61 -35.29
N MET A 295 20.66 7.83 -36.15
CA MET A 295 20.69 7.36 -37.53
C MET A 295 21.48 8.32 -38.42
N LYS A 296 22.27 7.78 -39.36
CA LYS A 296 22.98 8.61 -40.35
C LYS A 296 21.98 9.37 -41.23
N ALA A 297 22.22 10.66 -41.48
CA ALA A 297 21.33 11.53 -42.26
C ALA A 297 20.90 10.94 -43.61
N LYS A 298 21.82 10.30 -44.36
CA LYS A 298 21.50 9.63 -45.63
C LYS A 298 20.48 8.49 -45.45
N ARG A 299 20.61 7.69 -44.39
CA ARG A 299 19.69 6.59 -44.11
C ARG A 299 18.34 7.12 -43.64
N LEU A 300 18.33 8.14 -42.79
CA LEU A 300 17.10 8.81 -42.37
C LEU A 300 16.32 9.34 -43.58
N HIS A 301 16.99 10.06 -44.47
CA HIS A 301 16.38 10.57 -45.71
C HIS A 301 15.79 9.45 -46.58
N GLN A 302 16.50 8.33 -46.76
CA GLN A 302 15.97 7.16 -47.48
C GLN A 302 14.73 6.57 -46.82
N ILE A 303 14.69 6.49 -45.49
CA ILE A 303 13.53 5.95 -44.76
C ILE A 303 12.35 6.91 -44.89
N THR A 304 12.57 8.22 -44.75
CA THR A 304 11.53 9.24 -44.94
C THR A 304 10.94 9.20 -46.35
N GLN A 305 11.77 9.10 -47.40
CA GLN A 305 11.31 8.97 -48.79
C GLN A 305 10.54 7.67 -49.06
N SER A 306 10.69 6.64 -48.22
CA SER A 306 9.98 5.36 -48.36
C SER A 306 8.58 5.36 -47.72
N ILE A 307 8.18 6.46 -47.08
CA ILE A 307 6.84 6.65 -46.53
C ILE A 307 5.88 6.88 -47.70
N ASP A 308 4.86 6.04 -47.81
CA ASP A 308 3.86 6.09 -48.88
C ASP A 308 2.48 5.87 -48.26
N ALA A 309 1.49 6.67 -48.66
CA ALA A 309 0.12 6.61 -48.13
C ALA A 309 -0.53 5.22 -48.27
N LYS A 310 -0.09 4.38 -49.22
CA LYS A 310 -0.52 2.97 -49.34
C LYS A 310 -0.17 2.14 -48.10
N GLN A 311 0.82 2.55 -47.31
CA GLN A 311 1.22 1.88 -46.07
C GLN A 311 0.22 2.08 -44.93
N LEU A 312 -0.74 3.02 -45.05
CA LEU A 312 -1.83 3.17 -44.09
C LEU A 312 -2.75 1.93 -44.05
N GLY A 313 -2.77 1.11 -45.11
CA GLY A 313 -3.54 -0.13 -45.15
C GLY A 313 -5.02 0.08 -44.82
N PRO A 314 -5.58 -0.55 -43.76
CA PRO A 314 -7.00 -0.43 -43.41
C PRO A 314 -7.40 0.97 -42.91
N TYR A 315 -6.44 1.84 -42.61
CA TYR A 315 -6.69 3.23 -42.20
C TYR A 315 -6.66 4.20 -43.39
N SER A 316 -6.39 3.70 -44.60
CA SER A 316 -6.45 4.50 -45.84
C SER A 316 -7.90 4.72 -46.30
N GLY A 317 -8.13 5.72 -47.15
CA GLY A 317 -9.45 5.93 -47.79
C GLY A 317 -10.45 6.76 -46.99
N GLY A 318 -10.04 7.33 -45.85
CA GLY A 318 -10.81 8.34 -45.12
C GLY A 318 -11.86 7.80 -44.15
N THR A 319 -12.01 6.48 -44.04
CA THR A 319 -12.87 5.82 -43.05
C THR A 319 -12.23 4.54 -42.55
N TYR A 320 -12.38 4.26 -41.26
CA TYR A 320 -12.00 2.99 -40.67
C TYR A 320 -13.20 2.35 -40.00
N THR A 321 -13.42 1.07 -40.28
CA THR A 321 -14.44 0.25 -39.62
C THR A 321 -13.77 -0.76 -38.72
N SER A 322 -14.20 -0.84 -37.45
CA SER A 322 -13.67 -1.81 -36.49
C SER A 322 -13.80 -3.25 -37.03
N PRO A 323 -12.93 -4.19 -36.61
CA PRO A 323 -13.04 -5.59 -37.03
C PRO A 323 -14.38 -6.25 -36.63
N SER A 324 -15.04 -5.72 -35.60
CA SER A 324 -16.38 -6.14 -35.17
C SER A 324 -17.51 -5.59 -36.05
N GLY A 325 -17.23 -4.66 -36.96
CA GLY A 325 -18.22 -4.00 -37.82
C GLY A 325 -19.14 -3.00 -37.11
N GLN A 326 -18.92 -2.78 -35.80
CA GLN A 326 -19.83 -2.01 -34.95
C GLN A 326 -19.57 -0.51 -34.96
N THR A 327 -18.39 -0.07 -35.38
CA THR A 327 -18.01 1.34 -35.34
C THR A 327 -17.27 1.70 -36.63
N THR A 328 -17.77 2.71 -37.33
CA THR A 328 -17.09 3.33 -38.46
C THR A 328 -16.77 4.76 -38.07
N VAL A 329 -15.51 5.14 -38.18
CA VAL A 329 -15.04 6.51 -37.94
C VAL A 329 -14.50 7.09 -39.23
N LYS A 330 -14.63 8.41 -39.39
CA LYS A 330 -13.88 9.12 -40.43
C LYS A 330 -12.44 9.25 -39.95
N LEU A 331 -11.48 9.09 -40.85
CA LEU A 331 -10.06 9.28 -40.56
C LEU A 331 -9.49 10.34 -41.47
N GLU A 332 -8.87 11.34 -40.87
CA GLU A 332 -8.08 12.34 -41.56
C GLU A 332 -6.60 12.06 -41.32
N HIS A 333 -5.85 11.87 -42.41
CA HIS A 333 -4.40 11.79 -42.33
C HIS A 333 -3.83 13.19 -42.08
N ILE A 334 -3.08 13.32 -40.99
CA ILE A 334 -2.42 14.57 -40.58
C ILE A 334 -0.93 14.32 -40.36
N GLU A 335 -0.13 15.38 -40.39
CA GLU A 335 1.27 15.29 -40.02
C GLU A 335 1.43 15.23 -38.50
N PHE A 336 2.57 14.71 -38.03
CA PHE A 336 2.86 14.61 -36.59
C PHE A 336 2.84 15.99 -35.91
N GLU A 337 3.27 17.04 -36.61
CA GLU A 337 3.30 18.41 -36.10
C GLU A 337 1.91 19.04 -35.89
N ASP A 338 0.87 18.48 -36.53
CA ASP A 338 -0.51 18.95 -36.41
C ASP A 338 -1.27 18.31 -35.23
N LEU A 339 -0.64 17.35 -34.54
CA LEU A 339 -1.22 16.72 -33.36
C LEU A 339 -1.36 17.70 -32.21
N LYS A 340 -2.44 17.53 -31.45
CA LYS A 340 -2.67 18.22 -30.18
C LYS A 340 -2.35 17.29 -29.02
N GLU A 341 -2.06 17.87 -27.87
CA GLU A 341 -1.94 17.11 -26.63
C GLU A 341 -3.25 16.36 -26.32
N GLY A 342 -3.13 15.11 -25.88
CA GLY A 342 -4.27 14.24 -25.57
C GLY A 342 -4.81 13.44 -26.77
N LEU A 343 -6.08 13.03 -26.68
CA LEU A 343 -6.72 12.21 -27.70
C LEU A 343 -7.02 13.04 -28.96
N ASN A 344 -6.45 12.63 -30.09
CA ASN A 344 -6.72 13.21 -31.41
C ASN A 344 -7.78 12.37 -32.13
N GLU A 345 -9.06 12.65 -31.86
CA GLU A 345 -10.18 11.91 -32.44
C GLU A 345 -10.21 12.02 -33.97
N GLU A 346 -10.54 10.91 -34.64
CA GLU A 346 -10.67 10.84 -36.11
C GLU A 346 -9.40 11.22 -36.89
N LYS A 347 -8.22 11.17 -36.24
CA LYS A 347 -6.93 11.44 -36.88
C LYS A 347 -6.09 10.18 -37.04
N VAL A 348 -5.28 10.14 -38.08
CA VAL A 348 -4.27 9.10 -38.30
C VAL A 348 -2.95 9.74 -38.74
N ILE A 349 -1.85 9.20 -38.24
CA ILE A 349 -0.49 9.58 -38.64
C ILE A 349 0.21 8.35 -39.24
N LEU A 350 1.20 8.58 -40.10
CA LEU A 350 2.05 7.55 -40.66
C LEU A 350 3.53 7.89 -40.41
N GLY A 351 4.29 6.92 -39.90
CA GLY A 351 5.71 7.10 -39.62
C GLY A 351 6.53 5.84 -39.83
N LYS A 352 7.85 5.95 -39.65
CA LYS A 352 8.79 4.83 -39.65
C LYS A 352 9.54 4.81 -38.33
N VAL A 353 9.75 3.61 -37.81
CA VAL A 353 10.54 3.40 -36.59
C VAL A 353 12.01 3.73 -36.89
N VAL A 354 12.58 4.66 -36.12
CA VAL A 354 13.99 5.06 -36.22
C VAL A 354 14.87 4.43 -35.14
N CYS A 355 14.28 4.08 -34.00
CA CYS A 355 14.92 3.40 -32.87
C CYS A 355 13.86 2.70 -32.01
N SER A 356 14.32 1.82 -31.11
CA SER A 356 13.52 1.29 -30.01
C SER A 356 14.27 1.51 -28.70
N VAL A 357 13.54 1.90 -27.65
CA VAL A 357 14.06 1.96 -26.28
C VAL A 357 13.41 0.85 -25.49
N TYR A 358 14.23 0.05 -24.83
CA TYR A 358 13.75 -1.06 -24.01
C TYR A 358 13.58 -0.60 -22.56
N ASN A 359 12.44 -0.91 -21.96
CA ASN A 359 12.21 -0.77 -20.52
C ASN A 359 12.37 -2.15 -19.85
N GLU A 360 13.06 -2.19 -18.72
CA GLU A 360 13.35 -3.41 -17.97
C GLU A 360 12.08 -4.10 -17.42
N ASP A 361 10.97 -3.37 -17.27
CA ASP A 361 9.68 -3.91 -16.78
C ASP A 361 8.87 -4.72 -17.82
N GLY A 362 9.38 -4.88 -19.06
CA GLY A 362 8.81 -5.80 -20.05
C GLY A 362 7.47 -5.39 -20.67
N VAL A 363 6.87 -4.29 -20.24
CA VAL A 363 5.68 -3.68 -20.85
C VAL A 363 6.06 -2.24 -21.26
N PRO A 364 5.77 -1.79 -22.50
CA PRO A 364 5.83 -0.37 -22.80
C PRO A 364 4.89 0.37 -21.83
N LEU A 365 5.37 1.48 -21.27
CA LEU A 365 4.71 2.20 -20.18
C LEU A 365 3.23 2.48 -20.45
#